data_AF-A0A7K1FLS6-F1
#
_entry.id   AF-A0A7K1FLS6-F1
#
_cell.length_a   1.000
_cell.length_b   1.000
_cell.length_c   1.000
_cell.angle_alpha   90.00
_cell.angle_beta   90.00
_cell.angle_gamma   90.00
#
_symmetry.space_group_name_H-M   'P 1'
#
loop_
_entity.id
_entity.type
_entity.pdbx_description
1 polymer ?
#
loop_
_entity_poly.entity_id
_entity_poly.type
_entity_poly.pdbx_seq_one_letter_code
_entity_poly.pdbx_strand_id
1 'polypeptide(L)' 'MRSLQLDVPDEVYDRLVEMARLEGIPVEEMAIQLLGGPADVGTNAELLASLPDLGLTPAQILDALHAERR' A
#
# COMPACT_ATOMS: atom_id res chain seq x y z
N MET A 1 3.27 -11.05 27.78
CA MET A 1 2.74 -10.98 26.39
C MET A 1 2.18 -9.59 26.17
N ARG A 2 2.52 -8.93 25.06
CA ARG A 2 1.88 -7.68 24.63
C ARG A 2 0.81 -8.05 23.61
N SER A 3 -0.40 -7.53 23.78
CA SER A 3 -1.52 -7.73 22.85
C SER A 3 -1.96 -6.39 22.28
N LEU A 4 -2.44 -6.40 21.04
CA LEU A 4 -3.03 -5.27 20.34
C LEU A 4 -4.45 -5.68 19.94
N GLN A 5 -5.43 -4.83 20.24
CA GLN A 5 -6.79 -4.98 19.74
C GLN A 5 -6.93 -4.11 18.49
N LEU A 6 -7.44 -4.69 17.41
CA LEU A 6 -7.62 -4.02 16.13
C LEU A 6 -9.08 -4.15 15.71
N ASP A 7 -9.76 -3.03 15.54
CA ASP A 7 -11.00 -3.01 14.78
C ASP A 7 -10.64 -2.96 13.31
N VAL A 8 -10.99 -4.02 12.58
CA VAL A 8 -10.78 -4.14 11.14
C VAL A 8 -12.13 -4.36 10.45
N PRO A 9 -12.34 -3.81 9.24
CA PRO A 9 -13.50 -4.14 8.44
C PRO A 9 -13.59 -5.65 8.17
N ASP A 10 -14.81 -6.18 8.08
CA ASP A 10 -15.05 -7.61 7.85
C ASP A 10 -14.34 -8.12 6.59
N GLU A 11 -14.30 -7.32 5.53
CA GLU A 11 -13.65 -7.68 4.27
C GLU A 11 -12.13 -7.83 4.41
N VAL A 12 -11.52 -7.05 5.31
CA VAL A 12 -10.09 -7.14 5.63
C VAL A 12 -9.83 -8.41 6.44
N TYR A 13 -10.71 -8.72 7.39
CA TYR A 13 -10.62 -9.95 8.18
C TYR A 13 -10.76 -11.20 7.30
N ASP A 14 -11.75 -11.23 6.40
CA ASP A 14 -11.96 -12.35 5.46
C ASP A 14 -10.72 -12.60 4.59
N ARG A 15 -10.10 -11.53 4.11
CA ARG A 15 -8.86 -11.63 3.33
C ARG A 15 -7.69 -12.15 4.16
N LEU A 16 -7.57 -11.73 5.42
CA LEU A 16 -6.56 -12.28 6.34
C LEU A 16 -6.77 -13.78 6.56
N VAL A 17 -8.02 -14.22 6.73
CA VAL A 17 -8.37 -15.65 6.87
C VAL A 17 -7.99 -16.43 5.62
N GLU A 18 -8.26 -15.91 4.43
CA GLU A 18 -7.90 -16.56 3.17
C GLU A 18 -6.38 -16.72 3.02
N MET A 19 -5.62 -15.65 3.28
CA MET A 19 -4.16 -15.69 3.23
C MET A 19 -3.57 -16.66 4.26
N ALA A 20 -4.08 -16.64 5.49
CA ALA A 20 -3.67 -17.55 6.55
C ALA A 20 -3.93 -19.02 6.17
N ARG A 21 -5.07 -19.29 5.52
CA ARG A 21 -5.40 -20.62 4.99
C ARG A 21 -4.44 -21.09 3.90
N LEU A 22 -4.04 -20.19 2.99
CA LEU A 22 -3.09 -20.52 1.91
C LEU A 22 -1.70 -20.86 2.47
N GLU A 23 -1.26 -20.14 3.50
CA GLU A 23 0.04 -20.34 4.15
C GLU A 23 0.00 -21.44 5.24
N GLY A 24 -1.19 -21.93 5.61
CA GLY A 24 -1.37 -22.98 6.61
C GLY A 24 -1.04 -22.52 8.05
N ILE A 25 -1.19 -21.24 8.35
CA ILE A 25 -0.91 -20.64 9.66
C ILE A 25 -2.18 -20.03 10.29
N PRO A 26 -2.20 -19.75 11.61
CA PRO A 26 -3.29 -19.02 12.25
C PRO A 26 -3.45 -17.60 11.70
N VAL A 27 -4.69 -17.09 11.71
CA VAL A 27 -4.99 -15.72 11.21
C VAL A 27 -4.28 -14.63 12.00
N GLU A 28 -4.09 -14.84 13.30
CA GLU A 28 -3.34 -13.92 14.17
C GLU A 28 -1.86 -13.87 13.81
N GLU A 29 -1.28 -15.00 13.42
CA GLU A 29 0.12 -15.09 13.00
C GLU A 29 0.32 -14.42 11.64
N MET A 30 -0.62 -14.60 10.72
CA MET A 30 -0.68 -13.85 9.45
C MET A 30 -0.79 -12.34 9.68
N ALA A 31 -1.68 -11.91 10.59
CA ALA A 31 -1.83 -10.49 10.93
C ALA A 31 -0.53 -9.91 11.52
N ILE A 32 0.14 -10.65 12.41
CA ILE A 32 1.44 -10.24 12.97
C ILE A 32 2.51 -10.17 11.88
N GLN A 33 2.57 -11.12 10.96
CA GLN A 33 3.51 -11.09 9.84
C GLN A 33 3.28 -9.90 8.92
N LEU A 34 2.03 -9.51 8.67
CA LEU A 34 1.72 -8.34 7.83
C LEU A 34 1.96 -7.02 8.56
N LEU A 35 1.73 -6.97 9.88
CA LEU A 35 2.04 -5.80 10.71
C LEU A 35 3.54 -5.63 10.98
N GLY A 36 4.26 -6.75 11.10
CA GLY A 36 5.68 -6.82 11.40
C GLY A 36 6.57 -7.00 10.18
N GLY A 37 5.98 -7.30 9.03
CA GLY A 37 6.65 -7.24 7.73
C GLY A 37 7.22 -5.85 7.55
N PRO A 38 8.36 -5.72 6.85
CA PRO A 38 8.89 -4.39 6.62
C PRO A 38 7.79 -3.62 5.89
N ALA A 39 7.46 -2.43 6.38
CA ALA A 39 6.71 -1.44 5.62
C ALA A 39 7.59 -0.96 4.45
N ASP A 40 8.13 -1.90 3.66
CA ASP A 40 9.06 -1.72 2.54
C ASP A 40 8.32 -1.29 1.28
N VAL A 41 7.12 -0.72 1.46
CA VAL A 41 6.72 0.33 0.55
C VAL A 41 7.60 1.49 1.00
N GLY A 42 8.75 1.65 0.35
CA GLY A 42 9.72 2.69 0.68
C GLY A 42 9.02 4.02 0.99
N THR A 43 9.65 4.87 1.78
CA THR A 43 9.07 6.16 2.15
C THR A 43 8.56 6.88 0.89
N ASN A 44 7.54 7.74 1.02
CA ASN A 44 7.05 8.51 -0.13
C ASN A 44 8.18 9.24 -0.88
N ALA A 45 9.24 9.63 -0.16
CA ALA A 45 10.44 10.21 -0.75
C ALA A 45 11.23 9.21 -1.63
N GLU A 46 11.43 7.97 -1.17
CA GLU A 46 12.09 6.90 -1.92
C GLU A 46 11.27 6.47 -3.15
N LEU A 47 9.95 6.38 -3.00
CA LEU A 47 9.05 6.09 -4.11
C LEU A 47 9.05 7.22 -5.15
N LEU A 48 9.04 8.48 -4.73
CA LEU A 48 9.15 9.61 -5.65
C LEU A 48 10.50 9.65 -6.36
N ALA A 49 11.58 9.28 -5.66
CA ALA A 49 12.92 9.22 -6.22
C ALA A 49 13.10 8.07 -7.23
N SER A 50 12.28 7.01 -7.15
CA SER A 50 12.33 5.89 -8.10
C SER A 50 11.52 6.14 -9.38
N LEU A 51 10.70 7.19 -9.42
CA LEU A 51 9.95 7.54 -10.62
C LEU A 51 10.88 8.08 -11.71
N PRO A 52 10.66 7.70 -12.99
CA PRO A 52 11.41 8.27 -14.09
C PRO A 52 11.09 9.76 -14.24
N ASP A 53 12.13 10.59 -14.35
CA ASP A 53 11.95 11.98 -14.76
C ASP A 53 11.55 12.01 -16.25
N LEU A 54 10.32 12.47 -16.51
CA LEU A 54 9.77 12.59 -17.86
C LEU A 54 10.26 13.84 -18.59
N GLY A 55 11.04 14.71 -17.94
CA GLY A 55 11.53 15.97 -18.51
C GLY A 55 10.42 16.95 -18.84
N LEU A 56 9.25 16.83 -18.18
CA LEU A 56 8.09 17.68 -18.45
C LEU A 56 8.26 19.04 -17.79
N THR A 57 8.15 20.09 -18.59
CA THR A 57 8.07 21.45 -18.08
C THR A 57 6.68 21.74 -17.51
N PRO A 58 6.55 22.69 -16.57
CA PRO A 58 5.26 23.12 -16.06
C PRO A 58 4.29 23.57 -17.17
N ALA A 59 4.81 24.18 -18.23
CA ALA A 59 4.01 24.61 -19.38
C ALA A 59 3.34 23.43 -20.09
N GLN A 60 4.09 22.34 -20.35
CA GLN A 60 3.55 21.13 -20.99
C GLN A 60 2.45 20.46 -20.15
N ILE A 61 2.59 20.49 -18.82
CA ILE A 61 1.57 19.96 -17.90
C ILE A 61 0.30 20.81 -17.98
N LEU A 62 0.44 22.14 -17.97
CA LEU A 62 -0.69 23.06 -18.07
C LEU A 62 -1.43 22.92 -19.40
N ASP A 63 -0.69 22.80 -20.51
CA ASP A 63 -1.28 22.62 -21.85
C ASP A 63 -2.12 21.33 -21.93
N ALA A 64 -1.62 20.22 -21.38
CA ALA A 64 -2.34 18.94 -21.33
C ALA A 64 -3.63 19.04 -20.49
N LEU A 65 -3.55 19.67 -19.31
CA LEU A 65 -4.72 19.87 -18.44
C LEU A 65 -5.77 20.78 -19.08
N HIS A 66 -5.35 21.77 -19.85
CA HIS A 66 -6.28 22.64 -20.58
C HIS A 66 -6.92 21.93 -21.78
N ALA A 67 -6.22 21.00 -22.42
CA ALA A 67 -6.76 20.19 -23.51
C ALA A 67 -7.82 19.19 -23.03
N GLU A 68 -7.65 18.57 -21.85
CA GLU A 68 -8.61 17.61 -21.27
C GLU A 68 -9.93 18.27 -20.81
N ARG A 69 -9.91 19.58 -20.51
CA ARG A 69 -11.07 20.35 -20.05
C ARG A 69 -11.93 20.95 -21.16
N ARG A 70 -11.61 20.70 -22.44
CA ARG A 70 -12.41 21.13 -23.60
C ARG A 70 -13.19 19.98 -24.20
#